data_AF-A0A3B5LED8-F1
#
_entry.id   AF-A0A3B5LED8-F1
#
_cell.length_a   1.000
_cell.length_b   1.000
_cell.length_c   1.000
_cell.angle_alpha   90.00
_cell.angle_beta   90.00
_cell.angle_gamma   90.00
#
_symmetry.space_group_name_H-M   'P 1'
#
loop_
_entity.id
_entity.type
_entity.pdbx_description
1 polymer ?
#
loop_
_entity_poly.entity_id
_entity_poly.type
_entity_poly.pdbx_seq_one_letter_code
_entity_poly.pdbx_strand_id
1 'polypeptide(L)'
;GWREGERKREETDRLCVLFFSVNEPGNMSFVKETVDKLLKGYDIRLRPDFGGPPVAVGMSIDVASIDMVSEVNMDYTLTMYFQQYWRDKRLAYVGIPLNLTLDNRVADQLWVPDTYFLNDKKSFVHGVTVKNRMIRLHPDGTVLYGLRITTTAACMMDLRRYPLDEQNCTLEIESYGYTTDDIEFYWKGGDTAVTGVTRIELPQFSIVDYKLVSRNVVFSTGAYPRLSLSFKLKRNIGYFILQTYMPSILITILSWVSFWINYDASAARVALGMISENQSQISEIKVRIQKIKVGIQKIKVGIQKISQNSEIKVRIQRSKSEFRRSKSEFRVKKTYSSEIKIRIRKQKVKKNVLFSCLSPSACLRLQPCCVIRYSCRSTDLLALGVMVLSDWNILTGRVFITVRKLYIYRKLKVLHLQSENSNSAVSIRSKVPESVSAVLSENTILLLTR
;
A
#
# COMPACT_ATOMS: atom_id res chain seq x y z
N GLY A 1 60.08 26.49 51.79
CA GLY A 1 61.21 25.53 51.65
C GLY A 1 60.69 24.21 51.09
N TRP A 2 61.22 23.05 51.52
CA TRP A 2 60.68 21.73 51.12
C TRP A 2 59.16 21.61 51.38
N ARG A 3 58.70 22.04 52.55
CA ARG A 3 57.28 22.05 52.96
C ARG A 3 56.35 22.94 52.12
N GLU A 4 56.87 23.80 51.24
CA GLU A 4 56.07 24.55 50.23
C GLU A 4 55.86 23.73 48.96
N GLY A 5 56.81 22.87 48.59
CA GLY A 5 56.75 22.06 47.38
C GLY A 5 55.74 20.91 47.52
N GLU A 6 55.65 20.31 48.70
CA GLU A 6 54.68 19.26 49.02
C GLU A 6 53.25 19.82 49.01
N ARG A 7 52.99 20.94 49.67
CA ARG A 7 51.66 21.57 49.70
C ARG A 7 51.16 21.92 48.30
N LYS A 8 52.02 22.48 47.44
CA LYS A 8 51.66 22.75 46.03
C LYS A 8 51.40 21.48 45.23
N ARG A 9 52.07 20.37 45.55
CA ARG A 9 51.85 19.07 44.89
C ARG A 9 50.51 18.45 45.28
N GLU A 10 50.19 18.41 46.58
CA GLU A 10 48.86 18.03 47.07
C GLU A 10 47.75 18.91 46.47
N GLU A 11 47.98 20.21 46.32
CA GLU A 11 46.99 21.15 45.77
C GLU A 11 46.76 20.91 44.27
N THR A 12 47.81 20.61 43.49
CA THR A 12 47.66 20.16 42.08
C THR A 12 47.03 18.78 41.95
N ASP A 13 47.37 17.83 42.83
CA ASP A 13 46.79 16.48 42.81
C ASP A 13 45.31 16.52 43.20
N ARG A 14 44.92 17.35 44.18
CA ARG A 14 43.51 17.58 44.53
C ARG A 14 42.74 18.27 43.41
N LEU A 15 43.33 19.24 42.71
CA LEU A 15 42.72 19.79 41.49
C LEU A 15 42.52 18.70 40.43
N CYS A 16 43.53 17.86 40.17
CA CYS A 16 43.43 16.77 39.21
C CYS A 16 42.33 15.77 39.60
N VAL A 17 42.27 15.33 40.86
CA VAL A 17 41.23 14.41 41.35
C VAL A 17 39.83 15.01 41.22
N LEU A 18 39.66 16.31 41.50
CA LEU A 18 38.38 17.01 41.27
C LEU A 18 38.02 17.10 39.78
N PHE A 19 38.97 17.43 38.90
CA PHE A 19 38.76 17.47 37.45
C PHE A 19 38.45 16.09 36.83
N PHE A 20 39.03 15.01 37.37
CA PHE A 20 38.71 13.64 36.97
C PHE A 20 37.33 13.19 37.51
N SER A 21 36.99 13.51 38.76
CA SER A 21 35.71 13.13 39.38
C SER A 21 34.50 13.82 38.74
N VAL A 22 34.62 15.10 38.34
CA VAL A 22 33.51 15.83 37.69
C VAL A 22 33.16 15.25 36.31
N ASN A 23 34.16 14.78 35.56
CA ASN A 23 34.01 14.23 34.21
C ASN A 23 33.79 12.69 34.19
N GLU A 24 33.37 12.08 35.30
CA GLU A 24 33.00 10.66 35.28
C GLU A 24 31.86 10.40 34.28
N PRO A 25 31.96 9.36 33.42
CA PRO A 25 30.91 9.06 32.44
C PRO A 25 29.57 8.63 33.05
N GLY A 26 29.53 8.33 34.36
CA GLY A 26 28.31 8.07 35.11
C GLY A 26 27.57 9.31 35.63
N ASN A 27 28.16 10.52 35.49
CA ASN A 27 27.62 11.74 36.08
C ASN A 27 26.41 12.29 35.29
N MET A 28 25.23 11.74 35.60
CA MET A 28 23.98 11.98 34.88
C MET A 28 23.57 13.47 34.79
N SER A 29 23.88 14.28 35.81
CA SER A 29 23.57 15.72 35.79
C SER A 29 24.42 16.49 34.78
N PHE A 30 25.72 16.17 34.68
CA PHE A 30 26.64 16.77 33.71
C PHE A 30 26.29 16.38 32.27
N VAL A 31 25.91 15.11 32.04
CA VAL A 31 25.39 14.67 30.73
C VAL A 31 24.10 15.42 30.36
N LYS A 32 23.16 15.56 31.31
CA LYS A 32 21.92 16.32 31.09
C LYS A 32 22.18 17.79 30.77
N GLU A 33 22.99 18.47 31.58
CA GLU A 33 23.31 19.89 31.35
C GLU A 33 23.99 20.10 29.99
N THR A 34 24.87 19.19 29.59
CA THR A 34 25.50 19.21 28.27
C THR A 34 24.46 19.12 27.15
N VAL A 35 23.52 18.17 27.21
CA VAL A 35 22.47 18.02 26.18
C VAL A 35 21.50 19.21 26.18
N ASP A 36 21.06 19.68 27.35
CA ASP A 36 20.21 20.87 27.50
C ASP A 36 20.90 22.11 26.88
N LYS A 37 22.23 22.23 27.04
CA LYS A 37 23.05 23.31 26.47
C LYS A 37 23.20 23.21 24.95
N LEU A 38 23.30 22.01 24.37
CA LEU A 38 23.34 21.81 22.91
C LEU A 38 22.01 22.17 22.23
N LEU A 39 20.88 21.90 22.88
CA LEU A 39 19.55 22.19 22.35
C LEU A 39 19.12 23.65 22.57
N LYS A 40 19.72 24.36 23.55
CA LYS A 40 19.38 25.75 23.90
C LYS A 40 19.77 26.73 22.78
N GLY A 41 18.78 27.11 21.99
CA GLY A 41 18.95 28.06 20.87
C GLY A 41 19.26 27.39 19.52
N TYR A 42 19.10 26.07 19.42
CA TYR A 42 19.26 25.34 18.17
C TYR A 42 18.05 25.59 17.24
N ASP A 43 18.27 26.17 16.05
CA ASP A 43 17.23 26.28 15.01
C ASP A 43 17.28 25.09 14.05
N ILE A 44 16.25 24.24 14.12
CA ILE A 44 16.03 23.08 13.27
C ILE A 44 15.84 23.41 11.78
N ARG A 45 15.54 24.67 11.44
CA ARG A 45 15.29 25.11 10.06
C ARG A 45 16.57 25.32 9.26
N LEU A 46 17.69 25.55 9.96
CA LEU A 46 18.98 25.82 9.35
C LEU A 46 19.81 24.55 9.27
N ARG A 47 20.25 24.19 8.06
CA ARG A 47 21.21 23.10 7.84
C ARG A 47 22.55 23.39 8.54
N PRO A 48 23.37 22.37 8.84
CA PRO A 48 24.77 22.57 9.21
C PRO A 48 25.51 23.41 8.16
N ASP A 49 26.40 24.29 8.63
CA ASP A 49 27.17 25.22 7.80
C ASP A 49 26.34 26.06 6.80
N PHE A 50 25.13 26.47 7.19
CA PHE A 50 24.28 27.36 6.41
C PHE A 50 25.00 28.66 6.00
N GLY A 51 25.00 28.99 4.70
CA GLY A 51 25.78 30.09 4.12
C GLY A 51 27.25 29.75 3.83
N GLY A 52 27.67 28.51 4.11
CA GLY A 52 28.98 27.94 3.78
C GLY A 52 28.86 26.68 2.92
N PRO A 53 29.87 25.78 2.95
CA PRO A 53 29.94 24.61 2.05
C PRO A 53 28.75 23.65 2.24
N PRO A 54 28.47 22.77 1.25
CA PRO A 54 27.43 21.75 1.37
C PRO A 54 27.72 20.79 2.53
N VAL A 55 26.66 20.30 3.18
CA VAL A 55 26.81 19.28 4.23
C VAL A 55 26.93 17.89 3.60
N ALA A 56 28.08 17.24 3.79
CA ALA A 56 28.33 15.90 3.27
C ALA A 56 27.63 14.83 4.13
N VAL A 57 26.63 14.15 3.55
CA VAL A 57 25.84 13.09 4.19
C VAL A 57 26.27 11.72 3.64
N GLY A 58 26.91 10.92 4.50
CA GLY A 58 27.29 9.55 4.20
C GLY A 58 26.14 8.59 4.49
N MET A 59 25.72 7.83 3.49
CA MET A 59 24.66 6.83 3.62
C MET A 59 25.24 5.42 3.76
N SER A 60 24.58 4.60 4.57
CA SER A 60 24.85 3.17 4.75
C SER A 60 23.54 2.40 4.91
N ILE A 61 23.47 1.17 4.41
CA ILE A 61 22.25 0.34 4.39
C ILE A 61 22.58 -1.08 4.81
N ASP A 62 21.96 -1.60 5.87
CA ASP A 62 21.88 -3.06 6.08
C ASP A 62 20.52 -3.57 5.59
N VAL A 63 20.52 -4.42 4.57
CA VAL A 63 19.29 -5.02 4.04
C VAL A 63 18.91 -6.22 4.91
N ALA A 64 17.71 -6.16 5.49
CA ALA A 64 17.18 -7.23 6.33
C ALA A 64 16.44 -8.28 5.51
N SER A 65 15.63 -7.86 4.53
CA SER A 65 14.88 -8.75 3.64
C SER A 65 14.41 -8.05 2.36
N ILE A 66 14.21 -8.83 1.30
CA ILE A 66 13.35 -8.47 0.17
C ILE A 66 12.09 -9.33 0.31
N ASP A 67 11.00 -8.71 0.76
CA ASP A 67 9.83 -9.44 1.27
C ASP A 67 8.96 -10.02 0.14
N MET A 68 8.92 -9.35 -1.01
CA MET A 68 8.28 -9.86 -2.23
C MET A 68 8.79 -9.12 -3.49
N VAL A 69 8.72 -9.79 -4.62
CA VAL A 69 8.93 -9.23 -5.97
C VAL A 69 7.66 -9.52 -6.78
N SER A 70 7.09 -8.52 -7.45
CA SER A 70 5.81 -8.66 -8.16
C SER A 70 5.91 -8.26 -9.64
N GLU A 71 5.88 -9.24 -10.53
CA GLU A 71 5.75 -8.98 -11.98
C GLU A 71 4.41 -8.35 -12.32
N VAL A 72 3.38 -8.65 -11.54
CA VAL A 72 2.04 -8.09 -11.74
C VAL A 72 2.08 -6.59 -11.46
N ASN A 73 2.50 -6.18 -10.27
CA ASN A 73 2.48 -4.76 -9.89
C ASN A 73 3.67 -3.95 -10.43
N MET A 74 4.73 -4.59 -10.92
CA MET A 74 6.00 -3.95 -11.31
C MET A 74 6.62 -3.19 -10.11
N ASP A 75 6.79 -3.92 -9.01
CA ASP A 75 7.46 -3.47 -7.79
C ASP A 75 8.13 -4.63 -7.04
N TYR A 76 8.95 -4.27 -6.06
CA TYR A 76 9.47 -5.14 -5.03
C TYR A 76 9.38 -4.44 -3.67
N THR A 77 9.26 -5.21 -2.59
CA THR A 77 9.23 -4.70 -1.22
C THR A 77 10.56 -5.01 -0.54
N LEU A 78 11.21 -3.98 -0.02
CA LEU A 78 12.52 -4.03 0.64
C LEU A 78 12.36 -3.58 2.09
N THR A 79 12.87 -4.35 3.04
CA THR A 79 12.98 -3.98 4.45
C THR A 79 14.45 -3.84 4.83
N MET A 80 14.84 -2.67 5.34
CA MET A 80 16.23 -2.29 5.57
C MET A 80 16.42 -1.37 6.79
N TYR A 81 17.65 -1.36 7.29
CA TYR A 81 18.15 -0.35 8.21
C TYR A 81 18.90 0.72 7.40
N PHE A 82 18.26 1.87 7.21
CA PHE A 82 18.81 3.02 6.51
C PHE A 82 19.53 3.93 7.51
N GLN A 83 20.83 4.13 7.34
CA GLN A 83 21.68 4.91 8.23
C GLN A 83 22.27 6.11 7.49
N GLN A 84 22.25 7.26 8.16
CA GLN A 84 22.77 8.52 7.65
C GLN A 84 23.76 9.11 8.65
N TYR A 85 24.87 9.64 8.12
CA TYR A 85 25.94 10.25 8.88
C TYR A 85 26.27 11.64 8.32
N TRP A 86 26.16 12.68 9.13
CA TRP A 86 26.65 14.03 8.80
C TRP A 86 27.33 14.64 10.01
N ARG A 87 27.98 15.79 9.83
CA ARG A 87 28.60 16.54 10.93
C ARG A 87 27.87 17.87 11.13
N ASP A 88 27.42 18.12 12.35
CA ASP A 88 26.85 19.40 12.78
C ASP A 88 27.70 19.97 13.92
N LYS A 89 28.46 21.03 13.63
CA LYS A 89 29.34 21.69 14.59
C LYS A 89 28.58 22.25 15.80
N ARG A 90 27.27 22.51 15.66
CA ARG A 90 26.39 22.97 16.75
C ARG A 90 26.13 21.88 17.81
N LEU A 91 26.37 20.61 17.47
CA LEU A 91 26.11 19.45 18.32
C LEU A 91 27.40 18.80 18.88
N ALA A 92 28.56 19.44 18.67
CA ALA A 92 29.84 19.00 19.24
C ALA A 92 29.90 19.32 20.74
N TYR A 93 30.48 18.41 21.53
CA TYR A 93 30.55 18.53 23.00
C TYR A 93 31.92 18.13 23.55
N VAL A 94 32.27 18.70 24.70
CA VAL A 94 33.58 18.56 25.36
C VAL A 94 33.36 18.12 26.81
N GLY A 95 34.27 17.29 27.34
CA GLY A 95 34.21 16.75 28.71
C GLY A 95 33.68 15.32 28.82
N ILE A 96 32.84 14.88 27.87
CA ILE A 96 32.27 13.51 27.86
C ILE A 96 33.01 12.65 26.80
N PRO A 97 33.79 11.63 27.19
CA PRO A 97 34.55 10.77 26.26
C PRO A 97 33.71 9.65 25.62
N LEU A 98 32.37 9.78 25.61
CA LEU A 98 31.42 8.76 25.13
C LEU A 98 30.56 9.28 23.98
N ASN A 99 30.08 8.36 23.13
CA ASN A 99 29.12 8.65 22.07
C ASN A 99 27.68 8.62 22.62
N LEU A 100 27.06 9.79 22.78
CA LEU A 100 25.73 9.92 23.39
C LEU A 100 24.64 9.35 22.48
N THR A 101 24.13 8.17 22.82
CA THR A 101 22.95 7.59 22.15
C THR A 101 21.69 8.09 22.87
N LEU A 102 20.92 8.93 22.19
CA LEU A 102 19.77 9.65 22.75
C LEU A 102 18.44 8.98 22.36
N ASP A 103 17.36 9.29 23.10
CA ASP A 103 16.04 8.77 22.76
C ASP A 103 15.54 9.26 21.39
N ASN A 104 14.78 8.41 20.72
CA ASN A 104 14.22 8.62 19.38
C ASN A 104 13.35 9.89 19.23
N ARG A 105 12.91 10.53 20.33
CA ARG A 105 12.18 11.82 20.31
C ARG A 105 13.07 13.03 20.02
N VAL A 106 14.37 12.98 20.31
CA VAL A 106 15.27 14.13 20.04
C VAL A 106 15.41 14.39 18.53
N ALA A 107 15.18 13.38 17.70
CA ALA A 107 15.17 13.51 16.23
C ALA A 107 14.11 14.52 15.72
N ASP A 108 13.07 14.83 16.50
CA ASP A 108 12.07 15.84 16.15
C ASP A 108 12.48 17.27 16.61
N GLN A 109 13.65 17.41 17.25
CA GLN A 109 14.23 18.67 17.75
C GLN A 109 15.61 18.98 17.11
N LEU A 110 16.05 18.19 16.14
CA LEU A 110 17.31 18.36 15.42
C LEU A 110 17.04 18.56 13.93
N TRP A 111 17.97 19.20 13.22
CA TRP A 111 17.95 19.16 11.75
C TRP A 111 18.28 17.73 11.29
N VAL A 112 17.52 17.23 10.32
CA VAL A 112 17.80 15.96 9.64
C VAL A 112 17.67 16.17 8.13
N PRO A 113 18.50 15.51 7.31
CA PRO A 113 18.43 15.62 5.84
C PRO A 113 17.10 15.07 5.30
N ASP A 114 16.57 15.73 4.28
CA ASP A 114 15.24 15.48 3.69
C ASP A 114 15.22 14.37 2.63
N THR A 115 15.98 13.30 2.89
CA THR A 115 16.13 12.16 1.99
C THR A 115 14.80 11.49 1.66
N TYR A 116 14.54 11.29 0.36
CA TYR A 116 13.40 10.53 -0.13
C TYR A 116 13.82 9.47 -1.16
N PHE A 117 12.93 8.52 -1.43
CA PHE A 117 13.12 7.47 -2.42
C PHE A 117 12.31 7.80 -3.68
N LEU A 118 12.98 8.12 -4.78
CA LEU A 118 12.33 8.64 -6.00
C LEU A 118 11.35 7.64 -6.65
N ASN A 119 11.62 6.34 -6.51
CA ASN A 119 10.78 5.27 -7.07
C ASN A 119 9.89 4.55 -6.05
N ASP A 120 9.73 5.07 -4.82
CA ASP A 120 8.80 4.50 -3.84
C ASP A 120 7.33 4.67 -4.27
N LYS A 121 6.54 3.61 -4.10
CA LYS A 121 5.07 3.65 -4.21
C LYS A 121 4.39 3.77 -2.85
N LYS A 122 5.04 3.25 -1.80
CA LYS A 122 4.58 3.23 -0.42
C LYS A 122 5.71 2.77 0.51
N SER A 123 6.21 3.67 1.33
CA SER A 123 7.13 3.39 2.43
C SER A 123 6.50 3.64 3.80
N PHE A 124 7.07 3.03 4.83
CA PHE A 124 6.79 3.35 6.23
C PHE A 124 8.02 3.05 7.12
N VAL A 125 8.21 3.89 8.14
CA VAL A 125 9.14 3.61 9.25
C VAL A 125 8.43 2.68 10.22
N HIS A 126 9.13 1.66 10.74
CA HIS A 126 8.56 0.76 11.73
C HIS A 126 8.26 1.50 13.06
N GLY A 127 7.24 1.04 13.78
CA GLY A 127 6.64 1.77 14.90
C GLY A 127 6.36 0.95 16.16
N VAL A 128 7.03 -0.20 16.33
CA VAL A 128 6.76 -1.14 17.43
C VAL A 128 8.07 -1.50 18.15
N THR A 129 8.17 -1.37 19.48
CA THR A 129 7.20 -0.76 20.42
C THR A 129 7.17 0.77 20.38
N VAL A 130 8.17 1.39 19.75
CA VAL A 130 8.28 2.83 19.48
C VAL A 130 8.66 3.04 18.00
N LYS A 131 8.65 4.28 17.50
CA LYS A 131 9.22 4.60 16.18
C LYS A 131 10.67 4.11 16.12
N ASN A 132 10.98 3.20 15.21
CA ASN A 132 12.30 2.58 15.05
C ASN A 132 13.28 3.57 14.39
N ARG A 133 13.63 4.62 15.15
CA ARG A 133 14.66 5.62 14.86
C ARG A 133 15.73 5.57 15.95
N MET A 134 16.98 5.85 15.61
CA MET A 134 18.06 6.09 16.58
C MET A 134 18.78 7.39 16.27
N ILE A 135 19.16 8.14 17.31
CA ILE A 135 20.11 9.26 17.24
C ILE A 135 21.31 8.91 18.11
N ARG A 136 22.50 8.99 17.54
CA ARG A 136 23.76 8.93 18.29
C ARG A 136 24.61 10.13 17.91
N LEU A 137 24.93 10.96 18.90
CA LEU A 137 25.90 12.03 18.77
C LEU A 137 27.30 11.49 19.09
N HIS A 138 28.29 12.06 18.42
CA HIS A 138 29.71 11.87 18.67
C HIS A 138 30.31 13.22 19.14
N PRO A 139 31.37 13.23 19.97
CA PRO A 139 31.89 14.46 20.58
C PRO A 139 32.43 15.48 19.56
N ASP A 140 32.82 15.02 18.37
CA ASP A 140 33.27 15.86 17.26
C ASP A 140 32.12 16.63 16.55
N GLY A 141 30.86 16.35 16.91
CA GLY A 141 29.66 16.85 16.24
C GLY A 141 29.14 15.93 15.13
N THR A 142 29.70 14.74 14.92
CA THR A 142 29.12 13.77 13.98
C THR A 142 27.83 13.19 14.54
N VAL A 143 26.78 13.16 13.71
CA VAL A 143 25.46 12.59 14.03
C VAL A 143 25.27 11.32 13.22
N LEU A 144 24.88 10.24 13.89
CA LEU A 144 24.31 9.04 13.27
C LEU A 144 22.79 9.04 13.48
N TYR A 145 22.05 9.11 12.38
CA TYR A 145 20.60 8.90 12.33
C TYR A 145 20.30 7.56 11.65
N GLY A 146 19.69 6.63 12.37
CA GLY A 146 19.29 5.33 11.83
C GLY A 146 17.78 5.18 11.79
N LEU A 147 17.24 4.60 10.72
CA LEU A 147 15.82 4.33 10.49
C LEU A 147 15.61 2.88 10.05
N ARG A 148 14.64 2.18 10.64
CA ARG A 148 14.15 0.90 10.07
C ARG A 148 12.96 1.17 9.15
N ILE A 149 13.14 0.96 7.85
CA ILE A 149 12.18 1.31 6.80
C ILE A 149 11.78 0.05 6.02
N THR A 150 10.49 -0.07 5.71
CA THR A 150 10.02 -0.92 4.60
C THR A 150 9.52 -0.03 3.47
N THR A 151 9.96 -0.26 2.24
CA THR A 151 9.57 0.49 1.04
C THR A 151 9.15 -0.46 -0.08
N THR A 152 8.06 -0.12 -0.78
CA THR A 152 7.62 -0.81 -2.00
C THR A 152 8.06 0.00 -3.21
N ALA A 153 9.25 -0.31 -3.73
CA ALA A 153 9.90 0.43 -4.81
C ALA A 153 9.47 -0.09 -6.20
N ALA A 154 9.23 0.82 -7.14
CA ALA A 154 8.84 0.49 -8.51
C ALA A 154 10.02 -0.07 -9.31
N CYS A 155 9.82 -1.21 -9.96
CA CYS A 155 10.81 -1.85 -10.83
C CYS A 155 10.16 -2.25 -12.17
N MET A 156 10.71 -1.72 -13.28
CA MET A 156 10.16 -1.91 -14.64
C MET A 156 10.78 -3.14 -15.31
N MET A 157 10.14 -4.30 -15.16
CA MET A 157 10.66 -5.59 -15.64
C MET A 157 10.38 -5.82 -17.13
N ASP A 158 11.37 -6.35 -17.87
CA ASP A 158 11.19 -6.91 -19.22
C ASP A 158 10.99 -8.43 -19.11
N LEU A 159 9.79 -8.89 -19.48
CA LEU A 159 9.36 -10.28 -19.35
C LEU A 159 9.33 -11.01 -20.70
N ARG A 160 9.95 -10.45 -21.75
CA ARG A 160 10.07 -11.11 -23.07
C ARG A 160 10.69 -12.51 -22.99
N ARG A 161 11.64 -12.72 -22.07
CA ARG A 161 12.34 -14.00 -21.84
C ARG A 161 11.76 -14.83 -20.69
N TYR A 162 10.67 -14.41 -20.04
CA TYR A 162 10.09 -15.11 -18.89
C TYR A 162 9.74 -16.57 -19.21
N PRO A 163 10.11 -17.57 -18.36
CA PRO A 163 10.72 -17.46 -17.02
C PRO A 163 12.27 -17.58 -16.99
N LEU A 164 12.95 -17.35 -18.11
CA LEU A 164 14.41 -17.36 -18.26
C LEU A 164 14.95 -15.91 -18.30
N ASP A 165 14.47 -15.08 -17.37
CA ASP A 165 14.74 -13.65 -17.28
C ASP A 165 15.69 -13.24 -16.14
N GLU A 166 16.48 -12.20 -16.41
CA GLU A 166 17.23 -11.43 -15.42
C GLU A 166 16.63 -10.01 -15.38
N GLN A 167 16.42 -9.46 -14.18
CA GLN A 167 15.83 -8.14 -13.95
C GLN A 167 16.83 -7.26 -13.18
N ASN A 168 16.85 -5.97 -13.50
CA ASN A 168 17.55 -4.96 -12.69
C ASN A 168 16.51 -4.10 -11.99
N CYS A 169 16.50 -4.14 -10.65
CA CYS A 169 15.65 -3.30 -9.82
C CYS A 169 16.53 -2.36 -9.00
N THR A 170 16.30 -1.05 -9.11
CA THR A 170 17.07 -0.05 -8.36
C THR A 170 16.25 0.60 -7.25
N LEU A 171 16.92 1.07 -6.21
CA LEU A 171 16.41 2.03 -5.23
C LEU A 171 17.15 3.35 -5.45
N GLU A 172 16.42 4.39 -5.85
CA GLU A 172 16.97 5.73 -6.11
C GLU A 172 16.74 6.62 -4.87
N ILE A 173 17.81 7.19 -4.30
CA ILE A 173 17.82 7.94 -3.04
C ILE A 173 18.32 9.37 -3.29
N GLU A 174 17.57 10.39 -2.86
CA GLU A 174 17.76 11.78 -3.31
C GLU A 174 17.32 12.80 -2.24
N SER A 175 17.87 14.03 -2.26
CA SER A 175 17.38 15.14 -1.43
C SER A 175 16.22 15.83 -2.14
N TYR A 176 15.19 16.25 -1.39
CA TYR A 176 13.97 16.80 -1.98
C TYR A 176 14.05 18.31 -2.23
N GLY A 177 14.59 19.07 -1.28
CA GLY A 177 14.66 20.53 -1.31
C GLY A 177 16.06 21.11 -1.49
N TYR A 178 17.10 20.47 -0.96
CA TYR A 178 18.47 20.97 -1.01
C TYR A 178 19.18 20.56 -2.32
N THR A 179 19.82 21.53 -2.98
CA THR A 179 20.64 21.28 -4.18
C THR A 179 22.02 20.75 -3.79
N THR A 180 22.82 20.37 -4.80
CA THR A 180 24.24 19.99 -4.64
C THR A 180 25.10 21.06 -3.96
N ASP A 181 24.65 22.31 -3.95
CA ASP A 181 25.33 23.45 -3.31
C ASP A 181 25.10 23.49 -1.78
N ASP A 182 24.03 22.84 -1.32
CA ASP A 182 23.64 22.74 0.09
C ASP A 182 23.92 21.37 0.72
N ILE A 183 23.90 20.29 -0.06
CA ILE A 183 24.04 18.91 0.42
C ILE A 183 24.77 18.02 -0.59
N GLU A 184 25.67 17.16 -0.10
CA GLU A 184 26.38 16.17 -0.92
C GLU A 184 26.14 14.75 -0.38
N PHE A 185 25.91 13.77 -1.26
CA PHE A 185 25.68 12.39 -0.86
C PHE A 185 26.81 11.44 -1.30
N TYR A 186 27.24 10.58 -0.38
CA TYR A 186 28.23 9.53 -0.65
C TYR A 186 27.89 8.21 0.03
N TRP A 187 28.39 7.11 -0.54
CA TRP A 187 28.29 5.77 0.04
C TRP A 187 29.38 5.60 1.12
N LYS A 188 28.98 5.52 2.39
CA LYS A 188 29.92 5.45 3.52
C LYS A 188 30.55 4.05 3.62
N GLY A 189 31.78 3.95 3.14
CA GLY A 189 32.52 2.69 3.02
C GLY A 189 32.64 2.19 1.57
N GLY A 190 32.23 3.00 0.58
CA GLY A 190 32.28 2.60 -0.83
C GLY A 190 31.46 1.34 -1.06
N ASP A 191 32.07 0.31 -1.64
CA ASP A 191 31.44 -0.99 -1.91
C ASP A 191 30.88 -1.66 -0.65
N THR A 192 31.42 -1.37 0.52
CA THR A 192 30.95 -1.92 1.82
C THR A 192 29.79 -1.15 2.45
N ALA A 193 29.32 -0.06 1.83
CA ALA A 193 28.24 0.78 2.35
C ALA A 193 26.85 0.09 2.32
N VAL A 194 26.70 -1.03 1.62
CA VAL A 194 25.47 -1.83 1.60
C VAL A 194 25.77 -3.25 2.05
N THR A 195 25.21 -3.63 3.19
CA THR A 195 25.41 -4.93 3.85
C THR A 195 24.13 -5.76 3.82
N GLY A 196 24.24 -7.02 4.27
CA GLY A 196 23.11 -7.95 4.36
C GLY A 196 22.70 -8.66 3.06
N VAL A 197 23.06 -8.12 1.89
CA VAL A 197 22.65 -8.64 0.56
C VAL A 197 22.94 -10.14 0.37
N THR A 198 24.07 -10.63 0.87
CA THR A 198 24.48 -12.05 0.80
C THR A 198 23.67 -12.99 1.69
N ARG A 199 22.85 -12.45 2.61
CA ARG A 199 21.96 -13.20 3.53
C ARG A 199 20.52 -13.30 3.00
N ILE A 200 20.21 -12.70 1.85
CA ILE A 200 18.84 -12.59 1.34
C ILE A 200 18.50 -13.82 0.49
N GLU A 201 17.72 -14.73 1.08
CA GLU A 201 17.11 -15.83 0.35
C GLU A 201 15.77 -15.40 -0.26
N LEU A 202 15.59 -15.65 -1.56
CA LEU A 202 14.36 -15.37 -2.30
C LEU A 202 13.81 -16.69 -2.92
N PRO A 203 12.53 -17.03 -2.73
CA PRO A 203 12.01 -18.33 -3.14
C PRO A 203 11.90 -18.52 -4.67
N GLN A 204 11.87 -17.43 -5.44
CA GLN A 204 11.72 -17.44 -6.90
C GLN A 204 12.87 -16.79 -7.66
N PHE A 205 13.82 -16.17 -6.95
CA PHE A 205 14.92 -15.41 -7.53
C PHE A 205 16.23 -15.69 -6.78
N SER A 206 17.34 -15.39 -7.42
CA SER A 206 18.67 -15.30 -6.80
C SER A 206 19.22 -13.91 -7.08
N ILE A 207 19.88 -13.30 -6.08
CA ILE A 207 20.63 -12.06 -6.28
C ILE A 207 21.99 -12.45 -6.86
N VAL A 208 22.30 -11.96 -8.06
CA VAL A 208 23.56 -12.29 -8.77
C VAL A 208 24.65 -11.29 -8.43
N ASP A 209 24.27 -10.02 -8.31
CA ASP A 209 25.17 -8.87 -8.23
C ASP A 209 24.39 -7.67 -7.65
N TYR A 210 25.08 -6.73 -7.02
CA TYR A 210 24.51 -5.44 -6.63
C TYR A 210 25.52 -4.32 -6.88
N LYS A 211 25.05 -3.14 -7.28
CA LYS A 211 25.90 -2.01 -7.65
C LYS A 211 25.48 -0.73 -6.98
N LEU A 212 26.49 0.02 -6.53
CA LEU A 212 26.34 1.32 -5.90
C LEU A 212 26.79 2.39 -6.90
N VAL A 213 25.95 3.41 -7.09
CA VAL A 213 26.25 4.56 -7.94
C VAL A 213 25.99 5.83 -7.14
N SER A 214 26.86 6.84 -7.28
CA SER A 214 26.57 8.23 -6.93
C SER A 214 26.59 9.07 -8.20
N ARG A 215 25.65 10.03 -8.31
CA ARG A 215 25.51 10.92 -9.45
C ARG A 215 24.77 12.20 -9.07
N ASN A 216 25.12 13.30 -9.72
CA ASN A 216 24.31 14.52 -9.67
C ASN A 216 23.34 14.52 -10.85
N VAL A 217 22.14 15.06 -10.64
CA VAL A 217 21.02 15.02 -11.58
C VAL A 217 20.34 16.37 -11.65
N VAL A 218 20.07 16.85 -12.86
CA VAL A 218 19.58 18.21 -13.11
C VAL A 218 18.08 18.21 -13.38
N PHE A 219 17.36 19.03 -12.63
CA PHE A 219 15.96 19.36 -12.84
C PHE A 219 15.81 20.86 -13.15
N SER A 220 14.60 21.29 -13.49
CA SER A 220 14.29 22.72 -13.73
C SER A 220 14.43 23.61 -12.50
N THR A 221 14.58 23.04 -11.30
CA THR A 221 14.77 23.76 -10.03
C THR A 221 16.23 23.83 -9.57
N GLY A 222 17.13 23.04 -10.15
CA GLY A 222 18.53 22.93 -9.71
C GLY A 222 19.14 21.56 -9.98
N ALA A 223 20.39 21.37 -9.55
CA ALA A 223 21.06 20.08 -9.51
C ALA A 223 20.91 19.46 -8.11
N TYR A 224 20.64 18.15 -8.05
CA TYR A 224 20.41 17.41 -6.81
C TYR A 224 21.35 16.18 -6.75
N PRO A 225 21.85 15.79 -5.58
CA PRO A 225 22.63 14.57 -5.42
C PRO A 225 21.72 13.35 -5.35
N ARG A 226 22.02 12.30 -6.12
CA ARG A 226 21.29 11.04 -6.13
C ARG A 226 22.22 9.84 -6.00
N LEU A 227 21.97 9.01 -4.99
CA LEU A 227 22.54 7.66 -4.89
C LEU A 227 21.58 6.65 -5.52
N SER A 228 22.14 5.58 -6.11
CA SER A 228 21.37 4.46 -6.64
C SER A 228 21.98 3.14 -6.17
N LEU A 229 21.13 2.28 -5.58
CA LEU A 229 21.44 0.89 -5.23
C LEU A 229 20.71 -0.02 -6.22
N SER A 230 21.46 -0.69 -7.09
CA SER A 230 20.97 -1.56 -8.15
C SER A 230 21.12 -3.03 -7.74
N PHE A 231 20.04 -3.82 -7.83
CA PHE A 231 20.06 -5.27 -7.60
C PHE A 231 19.85 -6.02 -8.92
N LYS A 232 20.76 -6.95 -9.25
CA LYS A 232 20.61 -7.87 -10.38
C LYS A 232 19.93 -9.16 -9.91
N LEU A 233 18.64 -9.28 -10.17
CA LEU A 233 17.82 -10.45 -9.81
C LEU A 233 17.74 -11.42 -10.99
N LYS A 234 18.01 -12.71 -10.75
CA LYS A 234 17.89 -13.79 -11.73
C LYS A 234 16.80 -14.76 -11.31
N ARG A 235 15.93 -15.20 -12.23
CA ARG A 235 14.83 -16.10 -11.88
C ARG A 235 15.31 -17.55 -11.70
N ASN A 236 14.82 -18.20 -10.65
CA ASN A 236 15.11 -19.62 -10.39
C ASN A 236 14.13 -20.50 -11.20
N ILE A 237 14.66 -21.24 -12.18
CA ILE A 237 13.84 -21.93 -13.19
C ILE A 237 13.11 -23.18 -12.68
N GLY A 238 13.60 -23.83 -11.61
CA GLY A 238 13.17 -25.16 -11.17
C GLY A 238 11.66 -25.32 -10.92
N TYR A 239 11.01 -24.29 -10.35
CA TYR A 239 9.55 -24.27 -10.17
C TYR A 239 8.81 -24.42 -11.50
N PHE A 240 9.25 -23.70 -12.54
CA PHE A 240 8.63 -23.74 -13.87
C PHE A 240 8.91 -25.05 -14.60
N ILE A 241 10.08 -25.67 -14.39
CA ILE A 241 10.36 -27.01 -14.92
C ILE A 241 9.30 -28.00 -14.43
N LEU A 242 9.06 -28.07 -13.11
CA LEU A 242 8.13 -29.01 -12.52
C LEU A 242 6.65 -28.68 -12.78
N GLN A 243 6.28 -27.39 -12.80
CA GLN A 243 4.87 -26.95 -12.90
C GLN A 243 4.40 -26.66 -14.33
N THR A 244 5.30 -26.53 -15.31
CA THR A 244 4.95 -26.13 -16.68
C THR A 244 5.63 -27.01 -17.73
N TYR A 245 6.96 -27.09 -17.75
CA TYR A 245 7.65 -27.82 -18.81
C TYR A 245 7.43 -29.35 -18.72
N MET A 246 7.60 -29.96 -17.53
CA MET A 246 7.44 -31.40 -17.35
C MET A 246 6.02 -31.89 -17.70
N PRO A 247 4.92 -31.27 -17.22
CA PRO A 247 3.57 -31.64 -17.65
C PRO A 247 3.37 -31.53 -19.16
N SER A 248 3.83 -30.44 -19.81
CA SER A 248 3.69 -30.27 -21.25
C SER A 248 4.48 -31.30 -22.07
N ILE A 249 5.68 -31.68 -21.61
CA ILE A 249 6.49 -32.75 -22.24
C ILE A 249 5.77 -34.11 -22.10
N LEU A 250 5.27 -34.44 -20.91
CA LEU A 250 4.53 -35.68 -20.67
C LEU A 250 3.23 -35.75 -21.50
N ILE A 251 2.46 -34.66 -21.60
CA ILE A 251 1.27 -34.58 -22.46
C ILE A 251 1.65 -34.81 -23.94
N THR A 252 2.78 -34.26 -24.39
CA THR A 252 3.28 -34.45 -25.76
C THR A 252 3.63 -35.92 -26.02
N ILE A 253 4.38 -36.56 -25.12
CA ILE A 253 4.72 -37.99 -25.21
C ILE A 253 3.46 -38.87 -25.19
N LEU A 254 2.48 -38.55 -24.33
CA LEU A 254 1.20 -39.27 -24.28
C LEU A 254 0.39 -39.15 -25.59
N SER A 255 0.49 -38.03 -26.31
CA SER A 255 -0.16 -37.90 -27.63
C SER A 255 0.38 -38.92 -28.65
N TRP A 256 1.68 -39.25 -28.57
CA TRP A 256 2.34 -40.20 -29.48
C TRP A 256 1.94 -41.67 -29.23
N VAL A 257 1.32 -41.99 -28.08
CA VAL A 257 0.76 -43.33 -27.81
C VAL A 257 -0.34 -43.68 -28.83
N SER A 258 -1.03 -42.68 -29.39
CA SER A 258 -2.05 -42.88 -30.42
C SER A 258 -1.52 -43.60 -31.68
N PHE A 259 -0.24 -43.43 -32.03
CA PHE A 259 0.38 -44.11 -33.18
C PHE A 259 0.47 -45.63 -32.99
N TRP A 260 0.69 -46.09 -31.75
CA TRP A 260 0.85 -47.50 -31.40
C TRP A 260 -0.48 -48.26 -31.27
N ILE A 261 -1.60 -47.55 -31.15
CA ILE A 261 -2.95 -48.14 -31.14
C ILE A 261 -3.33 -48.51 -32.58
N ASN A 262 -3.97 -49.66 -32.80
CA ASN A 262 -4.45 -50.09 -34.11
C ASN A 262 -5.45 -49.08 -34.72
N TYR A 263 -5.46 -48.93 -36.05
CA TYR A 263 -6.29 -47.94 -36.75
C TYR A 263 -7.80 -48.19 -36.59
N ASP A 264 -8.22 -49.46 -36.44
CA ASP A 264 -9.62 -49.84 -36.19
C ASP A 264 -10.17 -49.24 -34.88
N ALA A 265 -9.31 -49.04 -33.87
CA ALA A 265 -9.67 -48.47 -32.57
C ALA A 265 -9.79 -46.93 -32.61
N SER A 266 -10.51 -46.43 -33.61
CA SER A 266 -10.73 -45.01 -33.93
C SER A 266 -11.16 -44.18 -32.70
N ALA A 267 -12.14 -44.66 -31.93
CA ALA A 267 -12.63 -43.97 -30.73
C ALA A 267 -11.53 -43.74 -29.67
N ALA A 268 -10.63 -44.70 -29.46
CA ALA A 268 -9.54 -44.59 -28.50
C ALA A 268 -8.46 -43.60 -28.98
N ARG A 269 -8.12 -43.63 -30.28
CA ARG A 269 -7.20 -42.65 -30.89
C ARG A 269 -7.74 -41.22 -30.81
N VAL A 270 -9.01 -41.01 -31.15
CA VAL A 270 -9.67 -39.69 -31.05
C VAL A 270 -9.73 -39.20 -29.60
N ALA A 271 -10.10 -40.05 -28.65
CA ALA A 271 -10.15 -39.68 -27.24
C ALA A 271 -8.79 -39.23 -26.69
N LEU A 272 -7.70 -39.97 -26.97
CA LEU A 272 -6.35 -39.58 -26.54
C LEU A 272 -5.88 -38.27 -27.19
N GLY A 273 -6.14 -38.09 -28.49
CA GLY A 273 -5.89 -36.83 -29.19
C GLY A 273 -6.58 -35.66 -28.49
N MET A 274 -7.91 -35.73 -28.35
CA MET A 274 -8.71 -34.69 -27.69
C MET A 274 -8.29 -34.42 -26.24
N ILE A 275 -7.93 -35.44 -25.46
CA ILE A 275 -7.48 -35.26 -24.07
C ILE A 275 -6.13 -34.53 -24.04
N SER A 276 -5.17 -34.93 -24.88
CA SER A 276 -3.85 -34.29 -24.93
C SER A 276 -3.92 -32.84 -25.41
N GLU A 277 -4.75 -32.56 -26.42
CA GLU A 277 -4.98 -31.20 -26.93
C GLU A 277 -5.66 -30.32 -25.87
N ASN A 278 -6.73 -30.79 -25.23
CA ASN A 278 -7.40 -30.02 -24.18
C ASN A 278 -6.48 -29.69 -22.99
N GLN A 279 -5.62 -30.63 -22.56
CA GLN A 279 -4.66 -30.34 -21.49
C GLN A 279 -3.55 -29.36 -21.94
N SER A 280 -3.11 -29.45 -23.20
CA SER A 280 -2.18 -28.48 -23.79
C SER A 280 -2.79 -27.07 -23.85
N GLN A 281 -4.01 -26.93 -24.37
CA GLN A 281 -4.81 -25.71 -24.38
C GLN A 281 -4.95 -25.11 -22.96
N ILE A 282 -5.29 -25.92 -21.96
CA ILE A 282 -5.38 -25.48 -20.55
C ILE A 282 -4.03 -24.96 -20.02
N SER A 283 -2.91 -25.61 -20.37
CA SER A 283 -1.57 -25.16 -19.97
C SER A 283 -1.20 -23.83 -20.63
N GLU A 284 -1.48 -23.66 -21.93
CA GLU A 284 -1.19 -22.42 -22.64
C GLU A 284 -2.09 -21.27 -22.17
N ILE A 285 -3.38 -21.54 -21.91
CA ILE A 285 -4.33 -20.59 -21.35
C ILE A 285 -3.85 -20.10 -19.97
N LYS A 286 -3.31 -20.97 -19.09
CA LYS A 286 -2.70 -20.55 -17.81
C LYS A 286 -1.54 -19.57 -18.02
N VAL A 287 -0.62 -19.86 -18.95
CA VAL A 287 0.53 -18.99 -19.25
C VAL A 287 0.09 -17.67 -19.89
N ARG A 288 -0.86 -17.71 -20.85
CA ARG A 288 -1.46 -16.52 -21.47
C ARG A 288 -2.18 -15.66 -20.44
N ILE A 289 -2.96 -16.25 -19.53
CA ILE A 289 -3.62 -15.54 -18.42
C ILE A 289 -2.59 -14.84 -17.52
N GLN A 290 -1.46 -15.48 -17.20
CA GLN A 290 -0.43 -14.85 -16.38
C GLN A 290 0.21 -13.65 -17.10
N LYS A 291 0.53 -13.77 -18.39
CA LYS A 291 1.01 -12.64 -19.22
C LYS A 291 -0.04 -11.51 -19.32
N ILE A 292 -1.33 -11.85 -19.46
CA ILE A 292 -2.45 -10.90 -19.51
C ILE A 292 -2.65 -10.18 -18.17
N LYS A 293 -2.58 -10.88 -17.03
CA LYS A 293 -2.64 -10.25 -15.69
C LYS A 293 -1.56 -9.17 -15.52
N VAL A 294 -0.32 -9.49 -15.90
CA VAL A 294 0.80 -8.53 -15.88
C VAL A 294 0.56 -7.39 -16.88
N GLY A 295 0.07 -7.65 -18.08
CA GLY A 295 -0.27 -6.62 -19.07
C GLY A 295 -1.35 -5.64 -18.60
N ILE A 296 -2.45 -6.16 -18.05
CA ILE A 296 -3.54 -5.36 -17.47
C ILE A 296 -3.03 -4.50 -16.32
N GLN A 297 -2.18 -5.04 -15.44
CA GLN A 297 -1.66 -4.27 -14.32
C GLN A 297 -0.58 -3.26 -14.76
N LYS A 298 0.24 -3.54 -15.80
CA LYS A 298 1.07 -2.52 -16.47
C LYS A 298 0.24 -1.36 -17.01
N ILE A 299 -0.90 -1.64 -17.65
CA ILE A 299 -1.86 -0.61 -18.10
C ILE A 299 -2.42 0.17 -16.90
N LYS A 300 -2.81 -0.52 -15.82
CA LYS A 300 -3.35 0.11 -14.60
C LYS A 300 -2.34 1.03 -13.92
N VAL A 301 -1.08 0.62 -13.80
CA VAL A 301 0.03 1.43 -13.27
C VAL A 301 0.30 2.63 -14.18
N GLY A 302 0.26 2.45 -15.50
CA GLY A 302 0.32 3.55 -16.47
C GLY A 302 -0.79 4.58 -16.27
N ILE A 303 -2.05 4.13 -16.19
CA ILE A 303 -3.22 4.98 -15.90
C ILE A 303 -3.07 5.68 -14.54
N GLN A 304 -2.52 5.01 -13.52
CA GLN A 304 -2.30 5.59 -12.19
C GLN A 304 -1.20 6.67 -12.20
N LYS A 305 -0.12 6.48 -12.98
CA LYS A 305 0.94 7.48 -13.19
C LYS A 305 0.43 8.69 -13.99
N ILE A 306 -0.40 8.45 -15.02
CA ILE A 306 -1.14 9.50 -15.76
C ILE A 306 -2.10 10.26 -14.83
N SER A 307 -2.78 9.58 -13.92
CA SER A 307 -3.68 10.16 -12.91
C SER A 307 -2.95 10.96 -11.82
N GLN A 308 -1.65 10.72 -11.60
CA GLN A 308 -0.83 11.55 -10.71
C GLN A 308 -0.33 12.84 -11.37
N ASN A 309 -0.24 12.91 -12.70
CA ASN A 309 0.18 14.12 -13.41
C ASN A 309 -0.79 15.29 -13.12
N SER A 310 -0.23 16.40 -12.63
CA SER A 310 -0.97 17.56 -12.11
C SER A 310 -1.85 18.21 -13.17
N GLU A 311 -1.36 18.36 -14.40
CA GLU A 311 -2.12 18.95 -15.52
C GLU A 311 -3.39 18.15 -15.84
N ILE A 312 -3.31 16.82 -15.75
CA ILE A 312 -4.42 15.91 -16.08
C ILE A 312 -5.46 15.91 -14.97
N LYS A 313 -5.04 15.98 -13.69
CA LYS A 313 -5.95 16.29 -12.57
C LYS A 313 -6.65 17.62 -12.77
N VAL A 314 -5.93 18.69 -13.14
CA VAL A 314 -6.50 20.02 -13.39
C VAL A 314 -7.49 19.99 -14.57
N ARG A 315 -7.16 19.37 -15.71
CA ARG A 315 -8.10 19.19 -16.84
C ARG A 315 -9.34 18.38 -16.44
N ILE A 316 -9.18 17.25 -15.74
CA ILE A 316 -10.30 16.42 -15.28
C ILE A 316 -11.17 17.17 -14.25
N GLN A 317 -10.59 18.00 -13.38
CA GLN A 317 -11.34 18.85 -12.46
C GLN A 317 -12.04 20.02 -13.17
N ARG A 318 -11.42 20.64 -14.18
CA ARG A 318 -12.09 21.61 -15.09
C ARG A 318 -13.32 20.97 -15.74
N SER A 319 -13.17 19.87 -16.47
CA SER A 319 -14.30 19.21 -17.15
C SER A 319 -15.35 18.65 -16.18
N LYS A 320 -14.96 18.17 -14.99
CA LYS A 320 -15.94 17.80 -13.94
C LYS A 320 -16.66 19.03 -13.37
N SER A 321 -16.01 20.19 -13.27
CA SER A 321 -16.65 21.44 -12.85
C SER A 321 -17.59 22.00 -13.93
N GLU A 322 -17.17 21.98 -15.19
CA GLU A 322 -17.95 22.41 -16.36
C GLU A 322 -19.17 21.54 -16.56
N PHE A 323 -19.02 20.21 -16.46
CA PHE A 323 -20.15 19.28 -16.50
C PHE A 323 -21.10 19.44 -15.31
N ARG A 324 -20.60 19.75 -14.10
CA ARG A 324 -21.45 20.13 -12.97
C ARG A 324 -22.21 21.43 -13.25
N ARG A 325 -21.54 22.45 -13.80
CA ARG A 325 -22.11 23.78 -14.13
C ARG A 325 -23.22 23.67 -15.19
N SER A 326 -22.94 22.94 -16.27
CA SER A 326 -23.92 22.58 -17.30
C SER A 326 -25.10 21.79 -16.72
N LYS A 327 -24.86 20.81 -15.83
CA LYS A 327 -25.91 20.02 -15.18
C LYS A 327 -26.77 20.85 -14.20
N SER A 328 -26.22 21.89 -13.57
CA SER A 328 -27.00 22.88 -12.82
C SER A 328 -27.82 23.80 -13.74
N GLU A 329 -27.24 24.32 -14.82
CA GLU A 329 -27.99 25.12 -15.80
C GLU A 329 -29.14 24.35 -16.43
N PHE A 330 -28.92 23.08 -16.79
CA PHE A 330 -29.97 22.23 -17.34
C PHE A 330 -31.08 21.96 -16.33
N ARG A 331 -30.74 21.87 -15.02
CA ARG A 331 -31.73 21.77 -13.94
C ARG A 331 -32.52 23.07 -13.77
N VAL A 332 -31.88 24.24 -13.79
CA VAL A 332 -32.54 25.56 -13.72
C VAL A 332 -33.44 25.80 -14.93
N LYS A 333 -32.96 25.52 -16.16
CA LYS A 333 -33.76 25.60 -17.40
C LYS A 333 -34.97 24.65 -17.35
N LYS A 334 -34.85 23.49 -16.70
CA LYS A 334 -35.99 22.58 -16.47
C LYS A 334 -37.02 23.17 -15.49
N THR A 335 -36.57 23.79 -14.39
CA THR A 335 -37.46 24.50 -13.43
C THR A 335 -38.21 25.65 -14.12
N TYR A 336 -37.51 26.52 -14.85
CA TYR A 336 -38.12 27.61 -15.63
C TYR A 336 -39.14 27.08 -16.65
N SER A 337 -38.83 25.97 -17.33
CA SER A 337 -39.77 25.34 -18.28
C SER A 337 -41.04 24.83 -17.60
N SER A 338 -40.94 24.26 -16.39
CA SER A 338 -42.13 23.89 -15.60
C SER A 338 -42.93 25.10 -15.12
N GLU A 339 -42.29 26.18 -14.66
CA GLU A 339 -42.99 27.40 -14.22
C GLU A 339 -43.70 28.10 -15.38
N ILE A 340 -43.06 28.18 -16.55
CA ILE A 340 -43.67 28.69 -17.78
C ILE A 340 -44.87 27.82 -18.19
N LYS A 341 -44.75 26.49 -18.14
CA LYS A 341 -45.90 25.58 -18.40
C LYS A 341 -47.04 25.75 -17.39
N ILE A 342 -46.73 26.05 -16.12
CA ILE A 342 -47.75 26.35 -15.08
C ILE A 342 -48.42 27.71 -15.34
N ARG A 343 -47.67 28.76 -15.68
CA ARG A 343 -48.22 30.08 -16.09
C ARG A 343 -49.11 29.97 -17.32
N ILE A 344 -48.68 29.25 -18.36
CA ILE A 344 -49.46 29.01 -19.58
C ILE A 344 -50.75 28.22 -19.28
N ARG A 345 -50.69 27.20 -18.40
CA ARG A 345 -51.92 26.50 -17.94
C ARG A 345 -52.87 27.43 -17.19
N LYS A 346 -52.38 28.28 -16.27
CA LYS A 346 -53.22 29.27 -15.57
C LYS A 346 -53.82 30.33 -16.52
N GLN A 347 -53.13 30.71 -17.60
CA GLN A 347 -53.70 31.58 -18.63
C GLN A 347 -54.73 30.88 -19.54
N LYS A 348 -54.51 29.62 -19.94
CA LYS A 348 -55.52 28.86 -20.71
C LYS A 348 -56.81 28.65 -19.92
N VAL A 349 -56.73 28.33 -18.62
CA VAL A 349 -57.93 28.20 -17.77
C VAL A 349 -58.71 29.51 -17.69
N LYS A 350 -58.06 30.68 -17.65
CA LYS A 350 -58.76 31.98 -17.69
C LYS A 350 -59.36 32.35 -19.06
N LYS A 351 -58.85 31.84 -20.18
CA LYS A 351 -59.46 32.07 -21.51
C LYS A 351 -60.66 31.16 -21.80
N ASN A 352 -60.62 29.90 -21.33
CA ASN A 352 -61.67 28.93 -21.63
C ASN A 352 -63.01 29.15 -20.86
N VAL A 353 -63.11 30.18 -20.01
CA VAL A 353 -64.35 30.57 -19.31
C VAL A 353 -65.09 31.71 -20.03
N LEU A 354 -64.51 32.30 -21.08
CA LEU A 354 -65.05 33.51 -21.75
C LEU A 354 -65.55 33.29 -23.20
N PHE A 355 -65.55 32.04 -23.70
CA PHE A 355 -65.99 31.70 -25.06
C PHE A 355 -66.88 30.45 -25.05
N SER A 356 -68.12 30.63 -24.58
CA SER A 356 -69.17 29.60 -24.59
C SER A 356 -70.55 30.19 -24.97
N CYS A 357 -70.56 31.14 -25.90
CA CYS A 357 -71.77 31.76 -26.46
C CYS A 357 -71.65 31.89 -27.98
N LEU A 358 -72.30 30.97 -28.72
CA LEU A 358 -72.90 31.09 -30.07
C LEU A 358 -73.28 29.67 -30.57
N SER A 359 -74.40 29.55 -31.28
CA SER A 359 -75.13 28.30 -31.62
C SER A 359 -75.78 28.48 -33.03
N PRO A 360 -76.82 27.74 -33.53
CA PRO A 360 -77.46 26.49 -33.08
C PRO A 360 -77.83 25.45 -34.19
N SER A 361 -78.18 24.21 -33.80
CA SER A 361 -79.17 23.28 -34.42
C SER A 361 -79.26 21.99 -33.54
N ALA A 362 -80.38 21.62 -32.92
CA ALA A 362 -81.64 21.03 -33.44
C ALA A 362 -81.48 19.56 -33.92
N CYS A 363 -82.35 18.55 -33.67
CA CYS A 363 -83.57 18.34 -32.83
C CYS A 363 -83.92 16.80 -32.85
N LEU A 364 -84.81 16.15 -32.08
CA LEU A 364 -85.48 16.34 -30.77
C LEU A 364 -86.37 15.09 -30.45
N ARG A 365 -86.27 14.45 -29.26
CA ARG A 365 -87.25 13.50 -28.63
C ARG A 365 -86.82 13.18 -27.17
N LEU A 366 -87.45 13.74 -26.13
CA LEU A 366 -88.62 13.23 -25.37
C LEU A 366 -88.28 11.95 -24.55
N GLN A 367 -87.97 12.00 -23.23
CA GLN A 367 -88.78 12.27 -22.01
C GLN A 367 -89.40 11.00 -21.36
N PRO A 368 -89.75 10.98 -20.04
CA PRO A 368 -89.63 12.03 -19.02
C PRO A 368 -88.93 11.63 -17.68
N CYS A 369 -88.76 12.65 -16.84
CA CYS A 369 -88.09 12.75 -15.55
C CYS A 369 -88.62 11.87 -14.40
N CYS A 370 -87.81 11.75 -13.34
CA CYS A 370 -88.28 12.00 -11.96
C CYS A 370 -87.22 12.80 -11.17
N VAL A 371 -87.58 13.38 -10.01
CA VAL A 371 -86.86 14.46 -9.33
C VAL A 371 -86.71 14.17 -7.83
N ILE A 372 -85.57 14.57 -7.20
CA ILE A 372 -85.46 15.16 -5.83
C ILE A 372 -83.99 15.56 -5.55
N ARG A 373 -83.71 16.23 -4.42
CA ARG A 373 -82.69 17.28 -4.26
C ARG A 373 -82.01 17.25 -2.87
N TYR A 374 -80.78 17.77 -2.79
CA TYR A 374 -80.02 18.22 -1.59
C TYR A 374 -79.29 17.22 -0.64
N SER A 375 -77.95 17.32 -0.71
CA SER A 375 -77.03 17.77 0.38
C SER A 375 -76.54 16.81 1.50
N CYS A 376 -75.20 16.71 1.61
CA CYS A 376 -74.34 16.50 2.79
C CYS A 376 -74.68 15.36 3.80
N ARG A 377 -73.73 14.47 4.15
CA ARG A 377 -72.42 14.82 4.76
C ARG A 377 -71.39 13.66 4.72
N SER A 378 -70.11 14.01 4.72
CA SER A 378 -68.95 13.34 5.37
C SER A 378 -69.09 11.90 5.91
N THR A 379 -68.35 10.94 5.33
CA THR A 379 -67.10 10.33 5.91
C THR A 379 -66.43 9.37 4.89
N ASP A 380 -65.13 9.10 5.05
CA ASP A 380 -64.39 8.10 4.24
C ASP A 380 -64.74 6.64 4.60
N LEU A 381 -64.71 5.72 3.62
CA LEU A 381 -64.15 4.37 3.83
C LEU A 381 -63.79 3.62 2.51
N LEU A 382 -62.89 2.64 2.69
CA LEU A 382 -62.17 1.76 1.75
C LEU A 382 -62.98 0.91 0.75
N ALA A 383 -62.52 0.86 -0.51
CA ALA A 383 -62.43 -0.33 -1.39
C ALA A 383 -61.36 -0.04 -2.48
N LEU A 384 -60.42 -0.90 -2.92
CA LEU A 384 -60.38 -2.33 -3.29
C LEU A 384 -61.05 -2.66 -4.64
N GLY A 385 -60.25 -3.23 -5.57
CA GLY A 385 -60.63 -3.63 -6.93
C GLY A 385 -59.80 -2.96 -8.04
N VAL A 386 -59.14 -3.60 -9.02
CA VAL A 386 -58.42 -4.87 -9.23
C VAL A 386 -58.31 -5.03 -10.77
N MET A 387 -57.09 -5.13 -11.32
CA MET A 387 -56.75 -5.52 -12.72
C MET A 387 -57.31 -4.57 -13.83
N VAL A 388 -56.74 -4.41 -15.03
CA VAL A 388 -56.10 -5.31 -16.03
C VAL A 388 -54.90 -4.55 -16.66
N LEU A 389 -53.67 -5.07 -16.73
CA LEU A 389 -53.10 -6.15 -17.58
C LEU A 389 -53.01 -5.84 -19.10
N SER A 390 -51.83 -5.39 -19.56
CA SER A 390 -51.20 -5.67 -20.89
C SER A 390 -49.98 -4.74 -21.11
N ASP A 391 -48.86 -5.16 -21.73
CA ASP A 391 -48.27 -6.50 -21.79
C ASP A 391 -46.76 -6.43 -22.18
N TRP A 392 -46.12 -7.61 -22.21
CA TRP A 392 -44.91 -8.01 -22.97
C TRP A 392 -43.47 -7.86 -22.42
N ASN A 393 -42.76 -9.00 -22.55
CA ASN A 393 -41.34 -9.18 -22.80
C ASN A 393 -40.30 -9.04 -21.67
N ILE A 394 -40.38 -9.99 -20.74
CA ILE A 394 -39.39 -11.08 -20.62
C ILE A 394 -37.94 -10.74 -21.03
N LEU A 395 -37.07 -10.52 -20.03
CA LEU A 395 -35.75 -11.16 -19.98
C LEU A 395 -35.35 -11.30 -18.51
N THR A 396 -34.92 -12.50 -18.11
CA THR A 396 -34.89 -12.92 -16.70
C THR A 396 -33.54 -12.69 -16.02
N GLY A 397 -33.57 -12.52 -14.69
CA GLY A 397 -32.47 -13.03 -13.85
C GLY A 397 -31.58 -12.05 -13.07
N ARG A 398 -32.11 -10.96 -12.46
CA ARG A 398 -31.53 -10.41 -11.20
C ARG A 398 -32.40 -9.36 -10.49
N VAL A 399 -32.20 -9.28 -9.16
CA VAL A 399 -32.70 -8.28 -8.18
C VAL A 399 -34.22 -8.25 -7.91
N PHE A 400 -34.66 -9.08 -6.97
CA PHE A 400 -35.36 -8.76 -5.68
C PHE A 400 -35.64 -10.16 -5.02
N ILE A 401 -35.96 -10.35 -3.73
CA ILE A 401 -36.61 -9.49 -2.74
C ILE A 401 -35.80 -9.45 -1.44
N THR A 402 -35.51 -8.24 -0.95
CA THR A 402 -35.22 -8.02 0.49
C THR A 402 -36.54 -7.85 1.23
N VAL A 403 -36.62 -8.32 2.47
CA VAL A 403 -37.75 -8.15 3.41
C VAL A 403 -39.01 -8.98 3.11
N ARG A 404 -39.12 -10.14 3.78
CA ARG A 404 -40.35 -10.43 4.53
C ARG A 404 -40.03 -11.14 5.86
N LYS A 405 -40.16 -10.39 6.96
CA LYS A 405 -40.12 -10.81 8.39
C LYS A 405 -38.81 -11.51 8.82
N LEU A 406 -37.96 -10.95 9.67
CA LEU A 406 -38.24 -10.18 10.90
C LEU A 406 -39.03 -11.01 11.94
N TYR A 407 -38.49 -12.19 12.24
CA TYR A 407 -38.68 -12.96 13.46
C TYR A 407 -37.30 -13.54 13.86
N ILE A 408 -37.11 -13.91 15.13
CA ILE A 408 -35.86 -14.48 15.68
C ILE A 408 -34.60 -13.58 15.51
N TYR A 409 -34.59 -12.43 16.19
CA TYR A 409 -33.37 -11.89 16.83
C TYR A 409 -33.75 -10.96 18.01
N ARG A 410 -34.53 -11.50 18.97
CA ARG A 410 -34.97 -10.77 20.17
C ARG A 410 -34.94 -11.61 21.45
N LYS A 411 -33.79 -12.22 21.72
CA LYS A 411 -33.32 -12.65 23.05
C LYS A 411 -31.82 -12.36 23.13
N LEU A 412 -31.27 -12.28 24.36
CA LEU A 412 -29.84 -12.14 24.67
C LEU A 412 -29.14 -10.79 24.31
N LYS A 413 -29.73 -9.64 24.68
CA LYS A 413 -28.92 -8.48 25.16
C LYS A 413 -29.65 -7.50 26.09
N VAL A 414 -30.17 -8.03 27.20
CA VAL A 414 -30.73 -7.37 28.40
C VAL A 414 -30.47 -8.38 29.53
N LEU A 415 -29.79 -8.10 30.66
CA LEU A 415 -29.26 -6.85 31.23
C LEU A 415 -27.97 -7.11 32.08
N HIS A 416 -27.53 -6.10 32.83
CA HIS A 416 -26.64 -6.07 34.02
C HIS A 416 -26.78 -7.25 35.02
N LEU A 417 -25.90 -7.48 36.03
CA LEU A 417 -24.53 -7.03 36.44
C LEU A 417 -24.02 -7.93 37.59
N GLN A 418 -22.71 -7.92 37.87
CA GLN A 418 -22.04 -8.26 39.15
C GLN A 418 -22.12 -9.68 39.75
N SER A 419 -21.04 -10.03 40.49
CA SER A 419 -20.88 -11.10 41.50
C SER A 419 -21.10 -12.58 41.08
N GLU A 420 -20.33 -13.56 41.57
CA GLU A 420 -19.00 -13.54 42.19
C GLU A 420 -18.37 -14.96 42.21
N ASN A 421 -17.11 -15.05 42.65
CA ASN A 421 -16.38 -16.22 43.17
C ASN A 421 -17.03 -17.62 43.16
N SER A 422 -16.35 -18.61 42.58
CA SER A 422 -15.82 -19.77 43.35
C SER A 422 -15.02 -20.77 42.50
N ASN A 423 -14.22 -21.60 43.18
CA ASN A 423 -13.35 -22.61 42.57
C ASN A 423 -14.10 -23.91 42.23
N SER A 424 -13.63 -24.66 41.24
CA SER A 424 -13.20 -26.07 41.41
C SER A 424 -12.66 -26.66 40.11
N ALA A 425 -11.81 -27.68 40.25
CA ALA A 425 -11.34 -28.53 39.16
C ALA A 425 -11.97 -29.93 39.29
N VAL A 426 -12.06 -30.69 38.19
CA VAL A 426 -12.11 -32.16 38.20
C VAL A 426 -11.60 -32.70 36.85
N SER A 427 -11.08 -33.93 36.85
CA SER A 427 -10.45 -34.61 35.71
C SER A 427 -11.40 -35.64 35.06
N ILE A 428 -10.83 -36.65 34.36
CA ILE A 428 -11.46 -37.91 33.87
C ILE A 428 -12.19 -37.79 32.51
N ARG A 429 -12.05 -38.71 31.52
CA ARG A 429 -10.96 -39.65 31.13
C ARG A 429 -11.29 -40.23 29.73
N SER A 430 -10.26 -40.60 28.97
CA SER A 430 -10.21 -41.60 27.87
C SER A 430 -11.51 -42.22 27.29
N LYS A 431 -11.60 -42.26 25.95
CA LYS A 431 -11.96 -43.50 25.22
C LYS A 431 -11.39 -43.53 23.80
N VAL A 432 -10.87 -44.70 23.40
CA VAL A 432 -10.34 -45.07 22.07
C VAL A 432 -10.99 -46.42 21.69
N PRO A 433 -11.35 -46.61 20.41
CA PRO A 433 -10.80 -47.70 19.56
C PRO A 433 -10.12 -47.11 18.30
N GLU A 434 -9.04 -47.62 17.68
CA GLU A 434 -8.65 -49.00 17.29
C GLU A 434 -9.67 -49.69 16.38
N SER A 435 -9.44 -49.89 15.08
CA SER A 435 -8.46 -50.79 14.42
C SER A 435 -8.69 -50.72 12.88
N VAL A 436 -7.93 -51.27 11.90
CA VAL A 436 -6.62 -51.96 11.73
C VAL A 436 -6.28 -51.78 10.22
N SER A 437 -5.23 -51.05 9.80
CA SER A 437 -3.82 -51.46 9.53
C SER A 437 -3.59 -52.61 8.52
N ALA A 438 -3.01 -52.33 7.34
CA ALA A 438 -2.15 -53.19 6.49
C ALA A 438 -1.95 -52.56 5.08
N VAL A 439 -0.90 -52.81 4.27
CA VAL A 439 0.55 -53.04 4.47
C VAL A 439 1.24 -52.90 3.08
N LEU A 440 2.57 -53.09 2.96
CA LEU A 440 3.46 -52.85 1.79
C LEU A 440 3.92 -51.37 1.70
N SER A 441 5.18 -50.97 1.93
CA SER A 441 6.49 -51.67 1.79
C SER A 441 6.79 -52.01 0.30
N GLU A 442 7.98 -51.82 -0.27
CA GLU A 442 9.37 -51.57 0.21
C GLU A 442 10.13 -50.81 -0.92
N ASN A 443 11.40 -50.34 -0.90
CA ASN A 443 12.62 -50.45 -0.08
C ASN A 443 13.57 -49.29 -0.54
N THR A 444 14.59 -48.71 0.12
CA THR A 444 15.14 -48.67 1.51
C THR A 444 16.08 -47.43 1.61
N ILE A 445 16.73 -47.16 2.76
CA ILE A 445 18.08 -46.51 2.90
C ILE A 445 18.21 -45.00 2.51
N LEU A 446 18.85 -44.08 3.27
CA LEU A 446 19.28 -44.04 4.68
C LEU A 446 19.67 -42.58 5.07
N LEU A 447 19.77 -42.28 6.38
CA LEU A 447 20.52 -41.17 7.03
C LEU A 447 20.44 -39.72 6.48
N LEU A 448 19.92 -38.81 7.32
CA LEU A 448 20.62 -37.56 7.65
C LEU A 448 20.41 -37.20 9.14
N THR A 449 21.45 -37.39 9.94
CA THR A 449 21.57 -36.86 11.32
C THR A 449 22.97 -36.31 11.54
N ARG A 450 23.19 -35.07 11.10
CA ARG A 450 24.26 -34.20 11.61
C ARG A 450 23.92 -32.73 11.39
#